data_AF-A0A0W0TEX2-F1
#
_entry.id   AF-A0A0W0TEX2-F1
#
_cell.length_a   1.000
_cell.length_b   1.000
_cell.length_c   1.000
_cell.angle_alpha   90.00
_cell.angle_beta   90.00
_cell.angle_gamma   90.00
#
_symmetry.space_group_name_H-M   'P 1'
#
loop_
_entity.id
_entity.type
_entity.pdbx_description
1 polymer ?
#
loop_
_entity_poly.entity_id
_entity_poly.type
_entity_poly.pdbx_seq_one_letter_code
_entity_poly.pdbx_strand_id
1 'polypeptide(L)'
;MPAQVKMIESINRLLSRNDTAIQLNPEGVCGGLVCLLIRYRFEGRESQFFDLCRQLANPPKDYVYGNGDKLDLFIREIEIEFNRNKYTNAKSLQGDMEKTAFIQGKPIRKEFAIGLVESKARWATILEQLGNDGRSCYVASHTHAIAMTFENGRYEIYDPNYDEDNPDQPVSAKKTKNVRTFTNASEVIEELSQQFGYPDDQVGLSIHIYANPHDSRPAQYPEPGEHLKSFTQTDFNRQIGITDPKWVYNSLYFAAFVNDAPTIKAYLEHNLVTPYQAAYLMHTDRWNEDLFKLYGQKKSGG
;
A
#
# COMPACT_ATOMS: atom_id res chain seq x y z
N MET A 1 -12.95 14.77 -10.21
CA MET A 1 -12.01 13.80 -10.83
C MET A 1 -10.95 13.42 -9.80
N PRO A 2 -10.59 12.14 -9.65
CA PRO A 2 -9.56 11.68 -8.70
C PRO A 2 -8.24 12.45 -8.83
N ALA A 3 -7.60 12.78 -7.70
CA ALA A 3 -6.40 13.62 -7.68
C ALA A 3 -5.23 13.02 -8.49
N GLN A 4 -4.97 11.71 -8.36
CA GLN A 4 -3.91 11.06 -9.13
C GLN A 4 -4.18 11.07 -10.64
N VAL A 5 -5.44 10.98 -11.07
CA VAL A 5 -5.80 10.98 -12.51
C VAL A 5 -5.43 12.32 -13.14
N LYS A 6 -5.81 13.44 -12.50
CA LYS A 6 -5.42 14.79 -12.95
C LYS A 6 -3.91 14.93 -13.08
N MET A 7 -3.19 14.41 -12.09
CA MET A 7 -1.74 14.47 -12.02
C MET A 7 -1.09 13.65 -13.15
N ILE A 8 -1.53 12.40 -13.35
CA ILE A 8 -1.03 11.53 -14.44
C ILE A 8 -1.28 12.16 -15.81
N GLU A 9 -2.50 12.66 -16.07
CA GLU A 9 -2.85 13.30 -17.34
C GLU A 9 -2.00 14.54 -17.61
N SER A 10 -1.80 15.37 -16.59
CA SER A 10 -1.01 16.60 -16.70
C SER A 10 0.47 16.30 -16.94
N ILE A 11 1.04 15.37 -16.17
CA ILE A 11 2.46 14.99 -16.29
C ILE A 11 2.73 14.31 -17.63
N ASN A 12 1.94 13.31 -18.02
CA ASN A 12 2.18 12.58 -19.26
C ASN A 12 2.06 13.50 -20.49
N ARG A 13 1.14 14.48 -20.46
CA ARG A 13 1.03 15.52 -21.50
C ARG A 13 2.25 16.45 -21.55
N LEU A 14 2.85 16.76 -20.41
CA LEU A 14 4.07 17.56 -20.35
C LEU A 14 5.28 16.76 -20.87
N LEU A 15 5.45 15.53 -20.40
CA LEU A 15 6.56 14.67 -20.77
C LEU A 15 6.56 14.29 -22.26
N SER A 16 5.38 14.15 -22.87
CA SER A 16 5.24 13.86 -24.29
C SER A 16 5.66 15.02 -25.21
N ARG A 17 5.76 16.25 -24.71
CA ARG A 17 6.21 17.42 -25.51
C ARG A 17 7.72 17.50 -25.64
N ASN A 18 8.45 16.85 -24.73
CA ASN A 18 9.90 16.93 -24.62
C ASN A 18 10.60 15.62 -25.03
N ASP A 19 9.89 14.68 -25.67
CA ASP A 19 10.35 13.33 -26.03
C ASP A 19 11.06 12.60 -24.86
N THR A 20 10.54 12.79 -23.66
CA THR A 20 11.12 12.25 -22.44
C THR A 20 10.89 10.74 -22.35
N ALA A 21 11.90 9.96 -21.95
CA ALA A 21 11.79 8.51 -21.80
C ALA A 21 10.96 8.03 -20.59
N ILE A 22 10.46 8.96 -19.76
CA ILE A 22 9.66 8.67 -18.58
C ILE A 22 8.20 8.92 -18.92
N GLN A 23 7.33 7.99 -18.54
CA GLN A 23 5.89 8.12 -18.61
C GLN A 23 5.31 7.49 -17.34
N LEU A 24 4.43 8.22 -16.64
CA LEU A 24 3.72 7.64 -15.50
C LEU A 24 2.68 6.64 -15.99
N ASN A 25 2.49 5.56 -15.23
CA ASN A 25 1.53 4.53 -15.57
C ASN A 25 0.11 5.14 -15.68
N PRO A 26 -0.57 5.05 -16.85
CA PRO A 26 -1.91 5.59 -17.03
C PRO A 26 -2.98 4.89 -16.16
N GLU A 27 -2.73 3.65 -15.73
CA GLU A 27 -3.66 2.89 -14.87
C GLU A 27 -3.61 3.33 -13.40
N GLY A 28 -2.59 4.08 -13.00
CA GLY A 28 -2.45 4.60 -11.64
C GLY A 28 -1.01 4.55 -11.14
N VAL A 29 -0.70 5.43 -10.18
CA VAL A 29 0.61 5.48 -9.48
C VAL A 29 0.45 5.47 -7.96
N CYS A 30 -0.70 4.99 -7.46
CA CYS A 30 -1.11 5.06 -6.06
C CYS A 30 -0.06 4.52 -5.08
N GLY A 31 0.49 3.32 -5.33
CA GLY A 31 1.50 2.72 -4.45
C GLY A 31 2.75 3.58 -4.29
N GLY A 32 3.17 4.27 -5.37
CA GLY A 32 4.29 5.21 -5.32
C GLY A 32 3.98 6.45 -4.48
N LEU A 33 2.80 7.06 -4.69
CA LEU A 33 2.36 8.22 -3.93
C LEU A 33 2.18 7.92 -2.43
N VAL A 34 1.64 6.75 -2.09
CA VAL A 34 1.50 6.30 -0.70
C VAL A 34 2.86 6.15 -0.03
N CYS A 35 3.82 5.51 -0.68
CA CYS A 35 5.19 5.39 -0.15
C CYS A 35 5.82 6.78 0.05
N LEU A 36 5.64 7.69 -0.91
CA LEU A 36 6.15 9.06 -0.78
C LEU A 36 5.50 9.81 0.36
N LEU A 37 4.18 9.76 0.54
CA LEU A 37 3.52 10.42 1.66
C LEU A 37 4.07 9.92 2.99
N ILE A 38 4.17 8.60 3.19
CA ILE A 38 4.70 8.01 4.42
C ILE A 38 6.12 8.54 4.70
N ARG A 39 6.99 8.56 3.68
CA ARG A 39 8.36 9.08 3.79
C ARG A 39 8.37 10.56 4.15
N TYR A 40 7.65 11.39 3.40
CA TYR A 40 7.57 12.85 3.63
C TYR A 40 6.99 13.17 5.01
N ARG A 41 6.04 12.36 5.52
CA ARG A 41 5.50 12.51 6.87
C ARG A 41 6.56 12.26 7.94
N PHE A 42 7.35 11.19 7.84
CA PHE A 42 8.44 10.94 8.79
C PHE A 42 9.59 11.96 8.67
N GLU A 43 9.75 12.61 7.53
CA GLU A 43 10.68 13.74 7.37
C GLU A 43 10.15 15.07 7.92
N GLY A 44 8.89 15.14 8.37
CA GLY A 44 8.24 16.40 8.77
C GLY A 44 7.92 17.33 7.58
N ARG A 45 7.89 16.78 6.37
CA ARG A 45 7.71 17.50 5.09
C ARG A 45 6.36 17.23 4.43
N GLU A 46 5.38 16.75 5.18
CA GLU A 46 4.07 16.38 4.66
C GLU A 46 3.37 17.51 3.87
N SER A 47 3.40 18.75 4.34
CA SER A 47 2.82 19.87 3.60
C SER A 47 3.46 20.05 2.22
N GLN A 48 4.77 19.83 2.12
CA GLN A 48 5.48 19.87 0.84
C GLN A 48 4.99 18.78 -0.12
N PHE A 49 4.70 17.58 0.37
CA PHE A 49 4.15 16.51 -0.46
C PHE A 49 2.83 16.95 -1.12
N PHE A 50 1.88 17.44 -0.34
CA PHE A 50 0.59 17.90 -0.88
C PHE A 50 0.74 19.12 -1.81
N ASP A 51 1.67 20.03 -1.51
CA ASP A 51 1.98 21.16 -2.38
C ASP A 51 2.53 20.72 -3.74
N LEU A 52 3.41 19.71 -3.76
CA LEU A 52 3.96 19.15 -4.99
C LEU A 52 2.90 18.40 -5.79
N CYS A 53 2.05 17.58 -5.14
CA CYS A 53 0.92 16.91 -5.80
C CYS A 53 -0.03 17.91 -6.47
N ARG A 54 -0.38 19.01 -5.78
CA ARG A 54 -1.24 20.07 -6.34
C ARG A 54 -0.60 20.77 -7.53
N GLN A 55 0.70 21.06 -7.45
CA GLN A 55 1.45 21.62 -8.58
C GLN A 55 1.52 20.65 -9.74
N LEU A 56 1.68 19.35 -9.53
CA LEU A 56 1.68 18.39 -10.65
C LEU A 56 0.29 18.18 -11.26
N ALA A 57 -0.79 18.29 -10.47
CA ALA A 57 -2.15 18.28 -10.98
C ALA A 57 -2.51 19.54 -11.78
N ASN A 58 -1.89 20.69 -11.45
CA ASN A 58 -2.03 21.96 -12.18
C ASN A 58 -0.65 22.62 -12.36
N PRO A 59 0.17 22.14 -13.31
CA PRO A 59 1.54 22.62 -13.49
C PRO A 59 1.62 24.13 -13.75
N PRO A 60 2.65 24.82 -13.21
CA PRO A 60 2.93 26.21 -13.57
C PRO A 60 3.02 26.37 -15.10
N LYS A 61 2.50 27.48 -15.63
CA LYS A 61 2.39 27.68 -17.10
C LYS A 61 3.73 27.66 -17.83
N ASP A 62 4.78 28.07 -17.14
CA ASP A 62 6.17 28.17 -17.59
C ASP A 62 7.02 26.96 -17.17
N TYR A 63 6.42 25.94 -16.55
CA TYR A 63 7.14 24.74 -16.16
C TYR A 63 7.62 23.95 -17.38
N VAL A 64 8.91 23.63 -17.38
CA VAL A 64 9.58 22.80 -18.39
C VAL A 64 10.33 21.69 -17.68
N TYR A 65 9.98 20.44 -17.98
CA TYR A 65 10.65 19.27 -17.43
C TYR A 65 12.11 19.20 -17.92
N GLY A 66 13.04 18.92 -17.02
CA GLY A 66 14.47 18.74 -17.31
C GLY A 66 15.36 19.89 -16.84
N ASN A 67 14.79 20.95 -16.27
CA ASN A 67 15.53 22.08 -15.72
C ASN A 67 16.05 21.84 -14.29
N GLY A 68 15.81 20.65 -13.71
CA GLY A 68 16.31 20.29 -12.39
C GLY A 68 15.50 20.90 -11.24
N ASP A 69 14.24 21.26 -11.52
CA ASP A 69 13.33 21.81 -10.51
C ASP A 69 12.84 20.71 -9.54
N LYS A 70 12.33 21.11 -8.38
CA LYS A 70 11.74 20.22 -7.37
C LYS A 70 10.63 19.34 -7.95
N LEU A 71 9.88 19.83 -8.94
CA LEU A 71 8.85 19.05 -9.64
C LEU A 71 9.46 17.92 -10.49
N ASP A 72 10.60 18.15 -11.15
CA ASP A 72 11.30 17.09 -11.91
C ASP A 72 11.71 15.95 -10.97
N LEU A 73 12.29 16.31 -9.83
CA LEU A 73 12.70 15.36 -8.80
C LEU A 73 11.50 14.60 -8.27
N PHE A 74 10.39 15.27 -7.98
CA PHE A 74 9.18 14.61 -7.47
C PHE A 74 8.54 13.67 -8.50
N ILE A 75 8.52 14.01 -9.80
CA ILE A 75 8.08 13.09 -10.87
C ILE A 75 8.96 11.83 -10.90
N ARG A 76 10.29 11.99 -10.80
CA ARG A 76 11.21 10.85 -10.75
C ARG A 76 11.01 10.01 -9.50
N GLU A 77 10.76 10.64 -8.36
CA GLU A 77 10.43 9.94 -7.12
C GLU A 77 9.17 9.10 -7.29
N ILE A 78 8.09 9.63 -7.87
CA ILE A 78 6.86 8.87 -8.14
C ILE A 78 7.15 7.65 -9.04
N GLU A 79 7.88 7.86 -10.13
CA GLU A 79 8.25 6.80 -11.07
C GLU A 79 9.09 5.71 -10.40
N ILE A 80 10.11 6.08 -9.62
CA ILE A 80 10.98 5.13 -8.93
C ILE A 80 10.21 4.35 -7.86
N GLU A 81 9.35 5.04 -7.11
CA GLU A 81 8.58 4.43 -6.04
C GLU A 81 7.50 3.48 -6.56
N PHE A 82 6.83 3.87 -7.64
CA PHE A 82 5.84 3.01 -8.30
C PHE A 82 6.51 1.82 -9.00
N ASN A 83 7.55 2.04 -9.80
CA ASN A 83 8.25 0.98 -10.55
C ASN A 83 9.47 0.44 -9.79
N ARG A 84 9.39 0.33 -8.46
CA ARG A 84 10.54 0.03 -7.61
C ARG A 84 11.25 -1.28 -7.96
N ASN A 85 10.51 -2.29 -8.39
CA ASN A 85 11.09 -3.57 -8.83
C ASN A 85 12.07 -3.38 -10.00
N LYS A 86 11.76 -2.49 -10.96
CA LYS A 86 12.61 -2.14 -12.11
C LYS A 86 13.94 -1.51 -11.65
N TYR A 87 13.89 -0.59 -10.69
CA TYR A 87 15.08 0.15 -10.24
C TYR A 87 15.90 -0.60 -9.19
N THR A 88 15.38 -1.70 -8.64
CA THR A 88 16.06 -2.53 -7.63
C THR A 88 16.46 -3.91 -8.14
N ASN A 89 16.33 -4.19 -9.44
CA ASN A 89 16.54 -5.51 -10.03
C ASN A 89 15.72 -6.60 -9.31
N ALA A 90 14.42 -6.35 -9.15
CA ALA A 90 13.44 -7.21 -8.50
C ALA A 90 13.70 -7.52 -7.01
N LYS A 91 14.49 -6.69 -6.31
CA LYS A 91 14.80 -6.89 -4.87
C LYS A 91 13.79 -6.24 -3.91
N SER A 92 13.00 -5.29 -4.40
CA SER A 92 12.04 -4.54 -3.58
C SER A 92 10.76 -4.27 -4.36
N LEU A 93 9.63 -4.46 -3.70
CA LEU A 93 8.31 -4.13 -4.21
C LEU A 93 7.80 -2.80 -3.67
N GLN A 94 6.69 -2.32 -4.24
CA GLN A 94 5.89 -1.27 -3.62
C GLN A 94 5.51 -1.69 -2.19
N GLY A 95 5.57 -0.74 -1.27
CA GLY A 95 5.34 -1.01 0.14
C GLY A 95 6.58 -1.48 0.91
N ASP A 96 7.63 -2.06 0.32
CA ASP A 96 8.87 -2.49 1.03
C ASP A 96 9.78 -1.32 1.44
N MET A 97 9.23 -0.35 2.17
CA MET A 97 9.88 0.95 2.40
C MET A 97 11.19 0.83 3.20
N GLU A 98 11.31 -0.15 4.09
CA GLU A 98 12.49 -0.36 4.94
C GLU A 98 13.77 -0.66 4.16
N LYS A 99 13.66 -1.07 2.89
CA LYS A 99 14.80 -1.42 2.04
C LYS A 99 15.42 -0.21 1.32
N THR A 100 14.69 0.90 1.18
CA THR A 100 15.11 2.00 0.30
C THR A 100 14.76 3.41 0.79
N ALA A 101 13.86 3.56 1.76
CA ALA A 101 13.48 4.86 2.29
C ALA A 101 14.27 5.15 3.57
N PHE A 102 15.04 6.26 3.56
CA PHE A 102 15.93 6.64 4.65
C PHE A 102 15.51 7.98 5.25
N ILE A 103 15.40 8.03 6.58
CA ILE A 103 15.12 9.25 7.35
C ILE A 103 16.39 9.64 8.09
N GLN A 104 17.01 10.75 7.68
CA GLN A 104 18.28 11.23 8.23
C GLN A 104 19.36 10.12 8.25
N GLY A 105 19.47 9.39 7.14
CA GLY A 105 20.48 8.34 6.96
C GLY A 105 20.16 6.98 7.59
N LYS A 106 19.04 6.82 8.30
CA LYS A 106 18.58 5.51 8.82
C LYS A 106 17.38 4.98 8.03
N PRO A 107 17.31 3.68 7.71
CA PRO A 107 16.16 3.11 7.02
C PRO A 107 14.90 3.27 7.88
N ILE A 108 13.74 3.51 7.25
CA ILE A 108 12.45 3.46 7.94
C ILE A 108 12.28 2.09 8.60
N ARG A 109 11.73 2.05 9.81
CA ARG A 109 11.55 0.81 10.56
C ARG A 109 10.19 0.18 10.24
N LYS A 110 10.19 -0.99 9.61
CA LYS A 110 9.00 -1.86 9.51
C LYS A 110 8.77 -2.49 10.89
N GLU A 111 7.61 -2.25 11.49
CA GLU A 111 7.29 -2.77 12.82
C GLU A 111 6.35 -3.98 12.75
N PHE A 112 5.44 -4.01 11.77
CA PHE A 112 4.48 -5.10 11.62
C PHE A 112 4.04 -5.28 10.17
N ALA A 113 3.59 -6.47 9.82
CA ALA A 113 2.94 -6.75 8.54
C ALA A 113 1.89 -7.85 8.69
N ILE A 114 0.76 -7.67 8.01
CA ILE A 114 -0.34 -8.63 8.01
C ILE A 114 -1.08 -8.60 6.68
N GLY A 115 -1.43 -9.77 6.17
CA GLY A 115 -2.23 -9.90 4.96
C GLY A 115 -3.33 -10.91 5.14
N LEU A 116 -4.59 -10.47 5.14
CA LEU A 116 -5.75 -11.33 5.43
C LEU A 116 -6.97 -10.94 4.59
N VAL A 117 -7.90 -11.88 4.47
CA VAL A 117 -9.30 -11.63 4.13
C VAL A 117 -10.14 -11.89 5.38
N GLU A 118 -10.94 -10.90 5.76
CA GLU A 118 -11.79 -10.94 6.96
C GLU A 118 -13.08 -10.14 6.74
N SER A 119 -14.06 -10.36 7.63
CA SER A 119 -15.26 -9.50 7.67
C SER A 119 -14.89 -8.06 8.04
N LYS A 120 -15.71 -7.08 7.66
CA LYS A 120 -15.51 -5.68 8.06
C LYS A 120 -15.42 -5.54 9.59
N ALA A 121 -16.32 -6.23 10.31
CA ALA A 121 -16.35 -6.22 11.76
C ALA A 121 -15.07 -6.79 12.39
N ARG A 122 -14.54 -7.89 11.83
CA ARG A 122 -13.30 -8.49 12.34
C ARG A 122 -12.09 -7.61 12.01
N TRP A 123 -12.05 -7.01 10.83
CA TRP A 123 -11.03 -6.04 10.46
C TRP A 123 -11.02 -4.82 11.38
N ALA A 124 -12.18 -4.33 11.82
CA ALA A 124 -12.25 -3.23 12.78
C ALA A 124 -11.56 -3.61 14.11
N THR A 125 -11.81 -4.82 14.62
CA THR A 125 -11.14 -5.34 15.83
C THR A 125 -9.63 -5.49 15.63
N ILE A 126 -9.20 -6.02 14.49
CA ILE A 126 -7.76 -6.16 14.18
C ILE A 126 -7.13 -4.78 14.12
N LEU A 127 -7.75 -3.83 13.43
CA LEU A 127 -7.22 -2.48 13.25
C LEU A 127 -7.05 -1.74 14.57
N GLU A 128 -7.96 -1.89 15.53
CA GLU A 128 -7.81 -1.35 16.89
C GLU A 128 -6.56 -1.89 17.59
N GLN A 129 -6.23 -3.17 17.38
CA GLN A 129 -5.04 -3.81 17.96
C GLN A 129 -3.73 -3.38 17.28
N LEU A 130 -3.80 -2.91 16.03
CA LEU A 130 -2.64 -2.42 15.28
C LEU A 130 -2.33 -0.94 15.56
N GLY A 131 -3.30 -0.20 16.12
CA GLY A 131 -3.24 1.23 16.33
C GLY A 131 -2.14 1.66 17.32
N ASN A 132 -1.10 2.33 16.81
CA ASN A 132 -0.03 2.90 17.60
C ASN A 132 0.29 4.31 17.08
N ASP A 133 0.13 5.33 17.93
CA ASP A 133 0.30 6.73 17.52
C ASP A 133 1.70 7.00 16.90
N GLY A 134 1.69 7.81 15.84
CA GLY A 134 2.85 8.17 15.03
C GLY A 134 3.29 7.11 14.03
N ARG A 135 2.55 6.00 13.88
CA ARG A 135 2.82 5.00 12.84
C ARG A 135 2.02 5.29 11.59
N SER A 136 2.66 5.02 10.46
CA SER A 136 2.04 5.13 9.15
C SER A 136 2.05 3.79 8.47
N CYS A 137 0.94 3.47 7.81
CA CYS A 137 0.70 2.19 7.19
C CYS A 137 0.61 2.36 5.67
N TYR A 138 1.28 1.47 4.95
CA TYR A 138 0.96 1.17 3.56
C TYR A 138 -0.15 0.12 3.58
N VAL A 139 -1.34 0.47 3.11
CA VAL A 139 -2.50 -0.42 3.05
C VAL A 139 -2.86 -0.66 1.60
N ALA A 140 -2.89 -1.93 1.18
CA ALA A 140 -3.20 -2.28 -0.20
C ALA A 140 -4.32 -3.31 -0.31
N SER A 141 -5.07 -3.17 -1.40
CA SER A 141 -5.98 -4.16 -1.93
C SER A 141 -5.30 -4.98 -3.03
N HIS A 142 -6.09 -5.74 -3.79
CA HIS A 142 -5.63 -6.43 -4.99
C HIS A 142 -5.23 -5.49 -6.14
N THR A 143 -5.66 -4.22 -6.14
CA THR A 143 -5.51 -3.30 -7.27
C THR A 143 -5.14 -1.86 -6.89
N HIS A 144 -5.20 -1.50 -5.61
CA HIS A 144 -5.01 -0.12 -5.16
C HIS A 144 -4.27 -0.04 -3.83
N ALA A 145 -3.68 1.12 -3.54
CA ALA A 145 -2.94 1.38 -2.32
C ALA A 145 -3.30 2.74 -1.73
N ILE A 146 -3.37 2.77 -0.40
CA ILE A 146 -3.79 3.91 0.43
C ILE A 146 -2.80 4.03 1.60
N ALA A 147 -2.53 5.27 2.04
CA ALA A 147 -1.81 5.49 3.29
C ALA A 147 -2.80 5.66 4.44
N MET A 148 -2.55 5.00 5.54
CA MET A 148 -3.27 5.22 6.80
C MET A 148 -2.27 5.63 7.88
N THR A 149 -2.64 6.47 8.83
CA THR A 149 -1.76 6.85 9.93
C THR A 149 -2.53 7.03 11.20
N PHE A 150 -1.95 6.53 12.29
CA PHE A 150 -2.47 6.72 13.63
C PHE A 150 -1.85 7.98 14.20
N GLU A 151 -2.67 8.99 14.49
CA GLU A 151 -2.21 10.29 14.95
C GLU A 151 -3.19 10.84 15.99
N ASN A 152 -2.70 11.03 17.22
CA ASN A 152 -3.48 11.55 18.35
C ASN A 152 -4.79 10.78 18.59
N GLY A 153 -4.72 9.44 18.57
CA GLY A 153 -5.87 8.56 18.78
C GLY A 153 -6.91 8.59 17.65
N ARG A 154 -6.53 9.06 16.46
CA ARG A 154 -7.37 9.10 15.26
C ARG A 154 -6.67 8.41 14.09
N TYR A 155 -7.46 8.12 13.06
CA TYR A 155 -6.99 7.52 11.83
C TYR A 155 -7.03 8.58 10.73
N GLU A 156 -5.88 8.91 10.16
CA GLU A 156 -5.80 9.74 8.95
C GLU A 156 -5.61 8.84 7.74
N ILE A 157 -6.48 8.96 6.75
CA ILE A 157 -6.44 8.22 5.50
C ILE A 157 -6.10 9.18 4.36
N TYR A 158 -5.09 8.84 3.58
CA TYR A 158 -4.79 9.43 2.29
C TYR A 158 -5.04 8.40 1.20
N ASP A 159 -6.02 8.69 0.35
CA ASP A 159 -6.22 7.97 -0.88
C ASP A 159 -5.84 8.88 -2.07
N PRO A 160 -4.86 8.48 -2.92
CA PRO A 160 -4.59 9.14 -4.19
C PRO A 160 -5.82 9.35 -5.10
N ASN A 161 -6.89 8.56 -4.92
CA ASN A 161 -8.13 8.63 -5.66
C ASN A 161 -9.19 9.57 -5.08
N TYR A 162 -8.97 10.17 -3.92
CA TYR A 162 -9.92 11.16 -3.41
C TYR A 162 -10.15 12.29 -4.41
N ASP A 163 -11.43 12.60 -4.61
CA ASP A 163 -11.86 13.67 -5.49
C ASP A 163 -11.90 14.99 -4.73
N GLU A 164 -10.81 15.73 -4.79
CA GLU A 164 -10.66 17.03 -4.13
C GLU A 164 -11.65 18.10 -4.65
N ASP A 165 -12.26 17.90 -5.83
CA ASP A 165 -13.25 18.84 -6.38
C ASP A 165 -14.68 18.50 -5.96
N ASN A 166 -14.91 17.30 -5.40
CA ASN A 166 -16.25 16.87 -5.05
C ASN A 166 -16.66 17.49 -3.70
N PRO A 167 -17.62 18.43 -3.68
CA PRO A 167 -18.02 19.13 -2.46
C PRO A 167 -18.69 18.19 -1.44
N ASP A 168 -19.25 17.06 -1.91
CA ASP A 168 -19.92 16.05 -1.07
C ASP A 168 -18.91 15.04 -0.47
N GLN A 169 -17.62 15.19 -0.81
CA GLN A 169 -16.53 14.35 -0.34
C GLN A 169 -15.42 15.20 0.30
N PRO A 170 -15.73 15.93 1.39
CA PRO A 170 -14.79 16.88 1.97
C PRO A 170 -13.52 16.17 2.45
N VAL A 171 -12.43 16.44 1.74
CA VAL A 171 -11.06 16.25 2.25
C VAL A 171 -10.79 17.31 3.32
N SER A 172 -9.82 17.08 4.20
CA SER A 172 -9.60 17.80 5.47
C SER A 172 -10.04 19.28 5.51
N ALA A 173 -10.52 19.73 6.68
CA ALA A 173 -11.05 21.10 6.87
C ALA A 173 -10.11 22.24 6.40
N LYS A 174 -8.81 21.95 6.30
CA LYS A 174 -7.84 22.77 5.57
C LYS A 174 -7.68 22.18 4.17
N LYS A 175 -8.19 22.85 3.13
CA LYS A 175 -8.08 22.47 1.69
C LYS A 175 -6.64 22.25 1.15
N THR A 176 -5.65 22.16 2.02
CA THR A 176 -4.23 21.95 1.74
C THR A 176 -3.79 20.51 1.88
N LYS A 177 -4.58 19.62 2.51
CA LYS A 177 -4.28 18.18 2.62
C LYS A 177 -5.44 17.35 2.09
N ASN A 178 -5.11 16.38 1.24
CA ASN A 178 -6.06 15.41 0.71
C ASN A 178 -6.18 14.20 1.65
N VAL A 179 -6.58 14.45 2.90
CA VAL A 179 -6.73 13.40 3.92
C VAL A 179 -8.12 13.44 4.52
N ARG A 180 -8.64 12.27 4.90
CA ARG A 180 -9.83 12.13 5.73
C ARG A 180 -9.44 11.63 7.11
N THR A 181 -10.20 12.01 8.12
CA THR A 181 -9.91 11.65 9.51
C THR A 181 -11.10 10.92 10.11
N PHE A 182 -10.83 9.81 10.78
CA PHE A 182 -11.81 8.97 11.43
C PHE A 182 -11.46 8.75 12.90
N THR A 183 -12.47 8.42 13.69
CA THR A 183 -12.32 8.25 15.16
C THR A 183 -12.43 6.82 15.62
N ASN A 184 -12.95 5.93 14.78
CA ASN A 184 -13.09 4.52 15.11
C ASN A 184 -12.69 3.65 13.92
N ALA A 185 -12.28 2.41 14.22
CA ALA A 185 -11.79 1.48 13.22
C ALA A 185 -12.89 1.04 12.24
N SER A 186 -14.14 0.92 12.69
CA SER A 186 -15.26 0.53 11.81
C SER A 186 -15.47 1.50 10.66
N GLU A 187 -15.43 2.81 10.92
CA GLU A 187 -15.48 3.85 9.87
C GLU A 187 -14.30 3.73 8.89
N VAL A 188 -13.11 3.45 9.39
CA VAL A 188 -11.91 3.25 8.56
C VAL A 188 -12.07 2.06 7.64
N ILE A 189 -12.56 0.93 8.16
CA ILE A 189 -12.76 -0.27 7.34
C ILE A 189 -13.86 -0.06 6.31
N GLU A 190 -14.92 0.69 6.62
CA GLU A 190 -15.93 1.05 5.63
C GLU A 190 -15.33 1.92 4.52
N GLU A 191 -14.55 2.94 4.88
CA GLU A 191 -13.86 3.81 3.93
C GLU A 191 -12.90 3.00 3.04
N LEU A 192 -12.06 2.13 3.63
CA LEU A 192 -11.15 1.26 2.87
C LEU A 192 -11.93 0.31 1.94
N SER A 193 -13.01 -0.29 2.43
CA SER A 193 -13.86 -1.17 1.62
C SER A 193 -14.46 -0.45 0.42
N GLN A 194 -14.92 0.79 0.63
CA GLN A 194 -15.47 1.63 -0.43
C GLN A 194 -14.40 2.02 -1.46
N GLN A 195 -13.25 2.51 -0.99
CA GLN A 195 -12.17 2.94 -1.89
C GLN A 195 -11.53 1.78 -2.65
N PHE A 196 -11.52 0.58 -2.07
CA PHE A 196 -11.05 -0.64 -2.75
C PHE A 196 -12.12 -1.33 -3.58
N GLY A 197 -13.36 -0.83 -3.58
CA GLY A 197 -14.44 -1.35 -4.40
C GLY A 197 -14.89 -2.76 -4.03
N TYR A 198 -14.81 -3.14 -2.75
CA TYR A 198 -15.27 -4.46 -2.32
C TYR A 198 -16.80 -4.53 -2.33
N PRO A 199 -17.40 -5.55 -2.98
CA PRO A 199 -18.84 -5.61 -3.21
C PRO A 199 -19.63 -6.14 -2.00
N ASP A 200 -18.94 -6.75 -1.03
CA ASP A 200 -19.55 -7.42 0.11
C ASP A 200 -18.77 -7.16 1.42
N ASP A 201 -19.09 -7.93 2.46
CA ASP A 201 -18.47 -7.81 3.79
C ASP A 201 -17.05 -8.40 3.86
N GLN A 202 -16.61 -9.14 2.84
CA GLN A 202 -15.28 -9.75 2.84
C GLN A 202 -14.25 -8.77 2.29
N VAL A 203 -13.41 -8.26 3.18
CA VAL A 203 -12.39 -7.25 2.88
C VAL A 203 -11.03 -7.93 2.92
N GLY A 204 -10.28 -7.81 1.83
CA GLY A 204 -8.90 -8.26 1.75
C GLY A 204 -7.93 -7.09 1.93
N LEU A 205 -7.04 -7.14 2.92
CA LEU A 205 -6.06 -6.08 3.14
C LEU A 205 -4.66 -6.66 3.30
N SER A 206 -3.72 -5.93 2.72
CA SER A 206 -2.29 -6.08 2.90
C SER A 206 -1.75 -4.84 3.59
N ILE A 207 -1.27 -4.98 4.82
CA ILE A 207 -0.84 -3.86 5.66
C ILE A 207 0.64 -4.01 6.00
N HIS A 208 1.43 -2.99 5.71
CA HIS A 208 2.72 -2.75 6.36
C HIS A 208 2.59 -1.61 7.34
N ILE A 209 3.13 -1.75 8.54
CA ILE A 209 3.18 -0.69 9.55
C ILE A 209 4.62 -0.22 9.71
N TYR A 210 4.80 1.09 9.58
CA TYR A 210 6.10 1.75 9.63
C TYR A 210 6.16 2.77 10.76
N ALA A 211 7.36 2.93 11.30
CA ALA A 211 7.73 4.00 12.22
C ALA A 211 8.93 4.79 11.71
N ASN A 212 8.99 6.06 12.09
CA ASN A 212 10.21 6.84 11.96
C ASN A 212 11.34 6.13 12.75
N PRO A 213 12.52 5.91 12.16
CA PRO A 213 13.59 5.15 12.82
C PRO A 213 14.17 5.83 14.07
N HIS A 214 13.89 7.11 14.27
CA HIS A 214 14.28 7.87 15.46
C HIS A 214 13.15 7.98 16.50
N ASP A 215 11.97 7.41 16.22
CA ASP A 215 10.89 7.32 17.18
C ASP A 215 11.20 6.23 18.21
N SER A 216 11.25 6.63 19.48
CA SER A 216 11.52 5.77 20.64
C SER A 216 10.25 5.32 21.37
N ARG A 217 9.06 5.76 20.96
CA ARG A 217 7.81 5.35 21.59
C ARG A 217 7.61 3.84 21.39
N PRO A 218 7.29 3.08 22.46
CA PRO A 218 7.00 1.66 22.31
C PRO A 218 5.75 1.48 21.44
N ALA A 219 5.75 0.45 20.61
CA ALA A 219 4.56 -0.04 19.94
C ALA A 219 4.20 -1.42 20.50
N GLN A 220 2.91 -1.69 20.58
CA GLN A 220 2.39 -3.01 20.93
C GLN A 220 1.58 -3.53 19.76
N TYR A 221 1.89 -4.76 19.36
CA TYR A 221 1.18 -5.47 18.31
C TYR A 221 0.77 -6.85 18.83
N PRO A 222 -0.27 -7.46 18.25
CA PRO A 222 -0.56 -8.87 18.45
C PRO A 222 0.66 -9.74 18.12
N GLU A 223 0.74 -10.89 18.79
CA GLU A 223 1.75 -11.89 18.43
C GLU A 223 1.58 -12.34 16.97
N PRO A 224 2.68 -12.58 16.24
CA PRO A 224 2.61 -13.06 14.87
C PRO A 224 1.73 -14.32 14.75
N GLY A 225 0.68 -14.24 13.92
CA GLY A 225 -0.27 -15.33 13.71
C GLY A 225 -1.38 -15.47 14.78
N GLU A 226 -1.46 -14.59 15.78
CA GLU A 226 -2.52 -14.63 16.81
C GLU A 226 -3.92 -14.70 16.20
N HIS A 227 -4.15 -13.91 15.14
CA HIS A 227 -5.43 -13.85 14.44
C HIS A 227 -5.83 -15.17 13.76
N LEU A 228 -4.86 -16.04 13.48
CA LEU A 228 -5.06 -17.31 12.79
C LEU A 228 -5.46 -18.44 13.74
N LYS A 229 -5.26 -18.28 15.05
CA LYS A 229 -5.50 -19.36 16.04
C LYS A 229 -6.95 -19.86 16.05
N SER A 230 -7.90 -18.99 15.68
CA SER A 230 -9.32 -19.33 15.62
C SER A 230 -9.79 -19.75 14.21
N PHE A 231 -8.89 -19.83 13.22
CA PHE A 231 -9.28 -20.12 11.85
C PHE A 231 -9.74 -21.57 11.73
N THR A 232 -10.90 -21.73 11.10
CA THR A 232 -11.44 -22.97 10.59
C THR A 232 -11.11 -23.11 9.10
N GLN A 233 -11.43 -24.26 8.52
CA GLN A 233 -11.30 -24.46 7.06
C GLN A 233 -12.08 -23.41 6.25
N THR A 234 -13.22 -22.93 6.77
CA THR A 234 -14.01 -21.88 6.13
C THR A 234 -13.25 -20.57 6.09
N ASP A 235 -12.53 -20.22 7.17
CA ASP A 235 -11.74 -18.99 7.26
C ASP A 235 -10.56 -19.02 6.30
N PHE A 236 -9.87 -20.17 6.18
CA PHE A 236 -8.80 -20.32 5.19
C PHE A 236 -9.29 -20.30 3.74
N ASN A 237 -10.52 -20.74 3.50
CA ASN A 237 -11.14 -20.72 2.17
C ASN A 237 -11.81 -19.39 1.82
N ARG A 238 -11.88 -18.45 2.78
CA ARG A 238 -12.48 -17.13 2.59
C ARG A 238 -11.73 -16.36 1.49
N GLN A 239 -12.51 -15.68 0.66
CA GLN A 239 -12.03 -14.84 -0.44
C GLN A 239 -12.87 -13.57 -0.51
N ILE A 240 -12.33 -12.50 -1.09
CA ILE A 240 -13.13 -11.30 -1.41
C ILE A 240 -14.14 -11.60 -2.52
N GLY A 241 -15.24 -10.85 -2.58
CA GLY A 241 -16.29 -11.00 -3.60
C GLY A 241 -15.91 -10.60 -5.04
N ILE A 242 -14.62 -10.45 -5.36
CA ILE A 242 -14.14 -10.10 -6.70
C ILE A 242 -13.86 -11.38 -7.49
N THR A 243 -14.49 -11.49 -8.66
CA THR A 243 -14.26 -12.61 -9.58
C THR A 243 -13.14 -12.26 -10.56
N ASP A 244 -12.11 -13.11 -10.59
CA ASP A 244 -11.02 -13.03 -11.56
C ASP A 244 -10.76 -14.42 -12.18
N PRO A 245 -10.73 -14.55 -13.52
CA PRO A 245 -10.54 -15.84 -14.17
C PRO A 245 -9.16 -16.46 -13.91
N LYS A 246 -8.18 -15.67 -13.48
CA LYS A 246 -6.80 -16.11 -13.27
C LYS A 246 -6.48 -16.40 -11.81
N TRP A 247 -7.25 -15.86 -10.87
CA TRP A 247 -6.84 -15.88 -9.46
C TRP A 247 -7.98 -15.85 -8.45
N VAL A 248 -7.70 -16.42 -7.26
CA VAL A 248 -8.55 -16.37 -6.08
C VAL A 248 -7.89 -15.49 -5.02
N TYR A 249 -8.56 -14.39 -4.69
CA TYR A 249 -8.08 -13.42 -3.72
C TYR A 249 -8.46 -13.81 -2.29
N ASN A 250 -7.73 -14.77 -1.72
CA ASN A 250 -7.83 -15.22 -0.33
C ASN A 250 -6.68 -14.67 0.55
N SER A 251 -6.65 -15.00 1.84
CA SER A 251 -5.62 -14.49 2.76
C SER A 251 -4.20 -14.84 2.34
N LEU A 252 -3.96 -15.97 1.65
CA LEU A 252 -2.64 -16.30 1.11
C LEU A 252 -2.14 -15.25 0.11
N TYR A 253 -3.02 -14.75 -0.77
CA TYR A 253 -2.66 -13.70 -1.73
C TYR A 253 -2.22 -12.40 -1.04
N PHE A 254 -3.00 -11.95 -0.06
CA PHE A 254 -2.71 -10.72 0.69
C PHE A 254 -1.49 -10.89 1.60
N ALA A 255 -1.30 -12.06 2.22
CA ALA A 255 -0.14 -12.39 3.03
C ALA A 255 1.15 -12.39 2.21
N ALA A 256 1.12 -13.00 1.02
CA ALA A 256 2.25 -13.00 0.10
C ALA A 256 2.65 -11.58 -0.33
N PHE A 257 1.70 -10.65 -0.43
CA PHE A 257 2.00 -9.28 -0.83
C PHE A 257 2.83 -8.50 0.18
N VAL A 258 2.71 -8.86 1.46
CA VAL A 258 3.41 -8.18 2.56
C VAL A 258 4.48 -9.04 3.22
N ASN A 259 4.69 -10.24 2.68
CA ASN A 259 5.54 -11.29 3.25
C ASN A 259 5.15 -11.64 4.71
N ASP A 260 3.85 -11.76 4.99
CA ASP A 260 3.31 -12.23 6.26
C ASP A 260 3.57 -13.74 6.41
N ALA A 261 4.76 -14.05 6.93
CA ALA A 261 5.25 -15.43 7.08
C ALA A 261 4.34 -16.30 7.97
N PRO A 262 3.80 -15.84 9.12
CA PRO A 262 2.84 -16.61 9.90
C PRO A 262 1.63 -17.08 9.07
N THR A 263 0.99 -16.18 8.33
CA THR A 263 -0.18 -16.55 7.50
C THR A 263 0.21 -17.51 6.38
N ILE A 264 1.31 -17.26 5.68
CA ILE A 264 1.81 -18.16 4.62
C ILE A 264 2.07 -19.57 5.18
N LYS A 265 2.72 -19.67 6.34
CA LYS A 265 3.02 -20.95 7.00
C LYS A 265 1.75 -21.70 7.40
N ALA A 266 0.77 -21.00 7.97
CA ALA A 266 -0.52 -21.62 8.31
C ALA A 266 -1.20 -22.23 7.06
N TYR A 267 -1.21 -21.54 5.92
CA TYR A 267 -1.74 -22.09 4.68
C TYR A 267 -0.97 -23.34 4.19
N LEU A 268 0.36 -23.35 4.34
CA LEU A 268 1.20 -24.50 3.98
C LEU A 268 0.93 -25.71 4.89
N GLU A 269 0.86 -25.50 6.20
CA GLU A 269 0.62 -26.55 7.20
C GLU A 269 -0.75 -27.22 7.03
N HIS A 270 -1.75 -26.47 6.55
CA HIS A 270 -3.08 -26.99 6.24
C HIS A 270 -3.20 -27.61 4.83
N ASN A 271 -2.10 -27.71 4.06
CA ASN A 271 -2.08 -28.22 2.68
C ASN A 271 -3.02 -27.45 1.73
N LEU A 272 -3.17 -26.13 1.94
CA LEU A 272 -4.07 -25.27 1.16
C LEU A 272 -3.36 -24.48 0.05
N VAL A 273 -2.08 -24.79 -0.20
CA VAL A 273 -1.28 -24.15 -1.24
C VAL A 273 -0.91 -25.16 -2.31
N THR A 274 -1.41 -24.94 -3.52
CA THR A 274 -0.99 -25.72 -4.69
C THR A 274 0.34 -25.19 -5.25
N PRO A 275 1.14 -26.01 -5.94
CA PRO A 275 2.34 -25.55 -6.64
C PRO A 275 2.07 -24.46 -7.68
N TYR A 276 0.88 -24.50 -8.33
CA TYR A 276 0.46 -23.46 -9.27
C TYR A 276 0.25 -22.12 -8.56
N GLN A 277 -0.44 -22.13 -7.40
CA GLN A 277 -0.62 -20.92 -6.60
C GLN A 277 0.72 -20.37 -6.09
N ALA A 278 1.60 -21.22 -5.60
CA ALA A 278 2.94 -20.80 -5.19
C ALA A 278 3.70 -20.17 -6.37
N ALA A 279 3.73 -20.82 -7.54
CA ALA A 279 4.39 -20.29 -8.73
C ALA A 279 3.81 -18.93 -9.16
N TYR A 280 2.49 -18.79 -9.19
CA TYR A 280 1.83 -17.53 -9.55
C TYR A 280 2.24 -16.40 -8.60
N LEU A 281 2.19 -16.63 -7.29
CA LEU A 281 2.59 -15.64 -6.29
C LEU A 281 4.07 -15.24 -6.46
N MET A 282 4.95 -16.20 -6.70
CA MET A 282 6.36 -15.92 -7.00
C MET A 282 6.56 -15.13 -8.30
N HIS A 283 5.71 -15.33 -9.31
CA HIS A 283 5.74 -14.58 -10.57
C HIS A 283 5.21 -13.15 -10.47
N THR A 284 4.49 -12.82 -9.39
CA THR A 284 4.09 -11.43 -9.11
C THR A 284 5.20 -10.63 -8.41
N ASP A 285 6.45 -11.08 -8.51
CA ASP A 285 7.64 -10.57 -7.81
C ASP A 285 7.52 -10.59 -6.27
N ARG A 286 6.57 -11.36 -5.72
CA ARG A 286 6.27 -11.48 -4.27
C ARG A 286 7.06 -12.64 -3.67
N TRP A 287 8.37 -12.48 -3.60
CA TRP A 287 9.28 -13.54 -3.17
C TRP A 287 9.11 -13.87 -1.69
N ASN A 288 8.71 -15.10 -1.39
CA ASN A 288 8.72 -15.67 -0.05
C ASN A 288 9.47 -17.01 -0.09
N GLU A 289 10.38 -17.23 0.86
CA GLU A 289 11.23 -18.43 0.88
C GLU A 289 10.44 -19.72 1.03
N ASP A 290 9.34 -19.71 1.80
CA ASP A 290 8.55 -20.90 2.06
C ASP A 290 7.69 -21.28 0.83
N LEU A 291 7.13 -20.29 0.12
CA LEU A 291 6.49 -20.50 -1.18
C LEU A 291 7.50 -20.97 -2.24
N PHE A 292 8.72 -20.43 -2.23
CA PHE A 292 9.78 -20.86 -3.15
C PHE A 292 10.21 -22.31 -2.90
N LYS A 293 10.34 -22.74 -1.64
CA LYS A 293 10.64 -24.15 -1.30
C LYS A 293 9.57 -25.09 -1.85
N LEU A 294 8.29 -24.75 -1.69
CA LEU A 294 7.18 -25.56 -2.23
C LEU A 294 7.25 -25.65 -3.77
N TYR A 295 7.57 -24.56 -4.44
CA TYR A 295 7.79 -24.56 -5.89
C TYR A 295 8.99 -25.43 -6.31
N GLY A 296 10.10 -25.36 -5.56
CA GLY A 296 11.34 -26.08 -5.86
C GLY A 296 11.26 -27.60 -5.70
N GLN A 297 10.47 -28.09 -4.72
CA GLN A 297 10.38 -29.52 -4.39
C GLN A 297 9.84 -30.41 -5.52
N LYS A 298 9.14 -29.84 -6.52
CA LYS A 298 8.61 -30.60 -7.66
C LYS A 298 9.60 -30.76 -8.84
N LYS A 299 10.69 -29.99 -8.88
CA LYS A 299 11.73 -30.16 -9.93
C LYS A 299 12.61 -31.39 -9.72
N SER A 300 12.59 -31.98 -8.52
CA SER A 300 13.39 -33.15 -8.13
C SER A 300 12.61 -34.47 -8.09
N GLY A 301 11.35 -34.48 -8.56
CA GLY A 301 10.47 -35.67 -8.54
C GLY A 301 9.83 -36.01 -9.89
N GLY A 302 10.44 -35.58 -10.99
CA GLY A 302 10.05 -35.94 -12.37
C GLY A 302 11.11 -36.79 -13.04
#